data_AF-A0A816HMT8-F1
#
_entry.id   AF-A0A816HMT8-F1
#
_cell.length_a   1.000
_cell.length_b   1.000
_cell.length_c   1.000
_cell.angle_alpha   90.00
_cell.angle_beta   90.00
_cell.angle_gamma   90.00
#
_symmetry.space_group_name_H-M   'P 1'
#
loop_
_entity.id
_entity.type
_entity.pdbx_description
1 polymer ?
#
loop_
_entity_poly.entity_id
_entity_poly.type
_entity_poly.pdbx_seq_one_letter_code
_entity_poly.pdbx_strand_id
1 'polypeptide(L)'
;MRKLAPTGIAAAEIGGMTIQSFLGEQRNSGKPRTIKLEYFLIDEMSMVGLTLLGKLNRILCAAKHADPQIPFGGINVIFFGDYLQYRPKFNKLPSEKEIQQRVERSLILQMNCVVKLTQQMRTEDIPYLQLLERLRQGQCSYEDYELLFKRVVEQSSVSLHEPPWNQ
;
A
#
# COMPACT_ATOMS: atom_id res chain seq x y z
N MET A 1 11.26 -11.66 -10.80
CA MET A 1 10.13 -11.11 -10.01
C MET A 1 10.03 -9.61 -10.28
N ARG A 2 8.82 -9.04 -10.36
CA ARG A 2 8.61 -7.59 -10.52
C ARG A 2 7.96 -7.02 -9.27
N LYS A 3 8.51 -5.91 -8.75
CA LYS A 3 8.09 -5.29 -7.50
C LYS A 3 7.36 -3.98 -7.79
N LEU A 4 6.18 -3.82 -7.23
CA LEU A 4 5.30 -2.69 -7.44
C LEU A 4 4.84 -2.12 -6.11
N ALA A 5 4.57 -0.82 -6.08
CA ALA A 5 3.89 -0.15 -4.97
C ALA A 5 2.97 0.97 -5.51
N PRO A 6 1.97 1.44 -4.74
CA PRO A 6 1.08 2.52 -5.14
C PRO A 6 1.75 3.91 -5.11
N THR A 7 2.78 4.12 -4.28
CA THR A 7 3.47 5.40 -4.13
C THR A 7 4.93 5.32 -4.57
N GLY A 8 5.52 6.46 -4.93
CA GLY A 8 6.92 6.52 -5.36
C GLY A 8 7.91 6.16 -4.26
N ILE A 9 7.63 6.57 -3.01
CA ILE A 9 8.50 6.30 -1.86
C ILE A 9 8.48 4.80 -1.54
N ALA A 10 7.31 4.19 -1.37
CA ALA A 10 7.20 2.75 -1.11
C ALA A 10 7.81 1.91 -2.25
N ALA A 11 7.64 2.36 -3.51
CA ALA A 11 8.27 1.70 -4.65
C ALA A 11 9.80 1.78 -4.57
N ALA A 12 10.36 2.92 -4.17
CA ALA A 12 11.80 3.10 -4.01
C ALA A 12 12.36 2.23 -2.88
N GLU A 13 11.67 2.12 -1.74
CA GLU A 13 12.09 1.31 -0.58
C GLU A 13 12.27 -0.17 -0.94
N ILE A 14 11.39 -0.73 -1.77
CA ILE A 14 11.52 -2.13 -2.23
C ILE A 14 12.39 -2.28 -3.48
N GLY A 15 12.96 -1.19 -4.02
CA GLY A 15 13.71 -1.18 -5.28
C GLY A 15 12.85 -1.57 -6.49
N GLY A 16 11.59 -1.15 -6.48
CA GLY A 16 10.58 -1.41 -7.49
C GLY A 16 10.14 -0.15 -8.24
N MET A 17 8.92 -0.17 -8.78
CA MET A 17 8.32 0.96 -9.48
C MET A 17 6.85 1.14 -9.08
N THR A 18 6.26 2.29 -9.40
CA THR A 18 4.84 2.47 -9.09
C THR A 18 3.95 1.62 -10.01
N ILE A 19 2.79 1.20 -9.51
CA ILE A 19 1.79 0.49 -10.33
C ILE A 19 1.41 1.36 -11.54
N GLN A 20 1.25 2.68 -11.37
CA GLN A 20 0.92 3.58 -12.48
C GLN A 20 2.01 3.64 -13.55
N SER A 21 3.27 3.75 -13.14
CA SER A 21 4.41 3.71 -14.07
C SER A 21 4.42 2.40 -14.87
N PHE A 22 4.20 1.27 -14.20
CA PHE A 22 4.09 -0.02 -14.85
C PHE A 22 2.95 -0.09 -15.87
N LEU A 23 1.76 0.40 -15.53
CA LEU A 23 0.62 0.43 -16.45
C LEU A 23 0.88 1.35 -17.65
N GLY A 24 1.60 2.45 -17.45
CA GLY A 24 2.03 3.37 -18.51
C GLY A 24 2.99 2.73 -19.51
N GLU A 25 3.99 1.98 -19.03
CA GLU A 25 4.92 1.24 -19.90
C GLU A 25 4.20 0.25 -20.83
N GLN A 26 3.15 -0.41 -20.32
CA GLN A 26 2.40 -1.41 -21.10
C GLN A 26 1.44 -0.79 -22.12
N ARG A 27 1.04 0.48 -21.93
CA ARG A 27 0.15 1.20 -22.85
C ARG A 27 0.92 1.80 -24.04
N ASN A 28 2.11 2.35 -23.79
CA ASN A 28 2.87 3.08 -24.81
C ASN A 28 3.52 2.18 -25.87
N SER A 29 3.52 0.86 -25.69
CA SER A 29 4.17 -0.09 -26.60
C SER A 29 3.33 -0.50 -27.82
N GLY A 30 2.09 -0.01 -27.97
CA GLY A 30 1.19 -0.32 -29.12
C GLY A 30 0.67 -1.77 -29.16
N LYS A 31 1.43 -2.72 -28.59
CA LYS A 31 1.05 -4.09 -28.23
C LYS A 31 1.47 -4.33 -26.78
N PRO A 32 0.68 -5.04 -25.95
CA PRO A 32 1.09 -5.41 -24.60
C PRO A 32 2.38 -6.22 -24.71
N ARG A 33 3.46 -5.79 -24.05
CA ARG A 33 4.72 -6.53 -24.09
C ARG A 33 4.49 -7.87 -23.43
N THR A 34 4.90 -8.96 -24.07
CA THR A 34 4.82 -10.29 -23.46
C THR A 34 5.62 -10.31 -22.17
N ILE A 35 4.94 -10.56 -21.06
CA ILE A 35 5.56 -10.61 -19.73
C ILE A 35 6.04 -12.04 -19.51
N LYS A 36 7.37 -12.26 -19.53
CA LYS A 36 7.98 -13.56 -19.16
C LYS A 36 8.12 -13.76 -17.64
N LEU A 37 7.68 -12.81 -16.83
CA LEU A 37 7.80 -12.87 -15.37
C LEU A 37 6.85 -13.90 -14.75
N GLU A 38 7.31 -14.52 -13.67
CA GLU A 38 6.59 -15.54 -12.88
C GLU A 38 5.92 -14.97 -11.63
N TYR A 39 6.49 -13.93 -11.04
CA TYR A 39 6.04 -13.35 -9.76
C TYR A 39 5.94 -11.84 -9.80
N PHE A 40 4.83 -11.32 -9.26
CA PHE A 40 4.63 -9.92 -8.90
C PHE A 40 4.54 -9.76 -7.39
N LEU A 41 5.25 -8.77 -6.87
CA LEU A 41 5.16 -8.34 -5.48
C LEU A 41 4.51 -6.95 -5.48
N ILE A 42 3.43 -6.79 -4.74
CA ILE A 42 2.71 -5.51 -4.60
C ILE A 42 2.74 -5.13 -3.14
N ASP A 43 3.51 -4.09 -2.82
CA ASP A 43 3.57 -3.51 -1.48
C ASP A 43 2.52 -2.42 -1.30
N GLU A 44 2.19 -2.12 -0.04
CA GLU A 44 1.15 -1.16 0.36
C GLU A 44 -0.22 -1.41 -0.30
N MET A 45 -0.63 -2.67 -0.37
CA MET A 45 -1.88 -3.11 -1.00
C MET A 45 -3.13 -2.43 -0.40
N SER A 46 -3.06 -1.97 0.84
CA SER A 46 -4.13 -1.21 1.51
C SER A 46 -4.50 0.09 0.78
N MET A 47 -3.54 0.71 0.08
CA MET A 47 -3.77 1.92 -0.71
C MET A 47 -4.25 1.62 -2.15
N VAL A 48 -4.31 0.35 -2.56
CA VAL A 48 -4.67 -0.04 -3.92
C VAL A 48 -6.18 -0.28 -4.02
N GLY A 49 -6.89 0.66 -4.67
CA GLY A 49 -8.32 0.52 -4.92
C GLY A 49 -8.65 -0.52 -6.01
N LEU A 50 -9.88 -1.07 -5.97
CA LEU A 50 -10.36 -2.08 -6.91
C LEU A 50 -10.22 -1.68 -8.39
N THR A 51 -10.43 -0.41 -8.73
CA THR A 51 -10.24 0.08 -10.11
C THR A 51 -8.79 -0.09 -10.58
N LEU A 52 -7.82 0.24 -9.72
CA LEU A 52 -6.40 0.13 -10.06
C LEU A 52 -5.98 -1.34 -10.20
N LEU A 53 -6.46 -2.18 -9.27
CA LEU A 53 -6.23 -3.62 -9.31
C LEU A 53 -6.82 -4.25 -10.58
N GLY A 54 -8.04 -3.88 -10.96
CA GLY A 54 -8.65 -4.35 -12.20
C GLY A 54 -7.91 -3.93 -13.47
N LYS A 55 -7.38 -2.70 -13.51
CA LYS A 55 -6.51 -2.24 -14.62
C LYS A 55 -5.25 -3.08 -14.71
N LEU A 56 -4.62 -3.38 -13.57
CA LEU A 56 -3.46 -4.26 -13.52
C LEU A 56 -3.80 -5.66 -14.02
N ASN A 57 -4.88 -6.26 -13.53
CA ASN A 57 -5.36 -7.57 -13.98
C ASN A 57 -5.53 -7.63 -15.50
N ARG A 58 -6.25 -6.68 -16.10
CA ARG A 58 -6.51 -6.64 -17.55
C ARG A 58 -5.23 -6.58 -18.37
N ILE A 59 -4.25 -5.78 -17.93
CA ILE A 59 -2.95 -5.67 -18.61
C ILE A 59 -2.16 -6.97 -18.50
N LEU A 60 -2.17 -7.63 -17.33
CA LEU A 60 -1.46 -8.90 -17.14
C LEU A 60 -2.10 -10.03 -17.96
N CYS A 61 -3.43 -10.15 -17.98
CA CYS A 61 -4.14 -11.11 -18.83
C CYS A 61 -3.80 -10.89 -20.31
N ALA A 62 -3.84 -9.63 -20.77
CA ALA A 62 -3.49 -9.29 -22.15
C ALA A 62 -2.04 -9.62 -22.50
N ALA A 63 -1.09 -9.35 -21.59
CA ALA A 63 0.32 -9.63 -21.78
C ALA A 63 0.67 -11.13 -21.76
N LYS A 64 -0.17 -11.96 -21.13
CA LYS A 64 -0.04 -13.42 -21.09
C LYS A 64 -0.89 -14.14 -22.14
N HIS A 65 -1.70 -13.42 -22.92
CA HIS A 65 -2.72 -14.00 -23.79
C HIS A 65 -3.63 -15.00 -23.04
N ALA A 66 -3.90 -14.71 -21.77
CA ALA A 66 -4.68 -15.56 -20.89
C ALA A 66 -6.17 -15.16 -20.93
N ASP A 67 -7.04 -16.11 -20.60
CA ASP A 67 -8.47 -15.86 -20.42
C ASP A 67 -8.67 -14.76 -19.35
N PRO A 68 -9.53 -13.75 -19.59
CA PRO A 68 -9.88 -12.74 -18.60
C PRO A 68 -10.40 -13.27 -17.26
N GLN A 69 -10.91 -14.51 -17.22
CA GLN A 69 -11.35 -15.19 -16.00
C GLN A 69 -10.19 -15.67 -15.12
N ILE A 70 -8.99 -15.82 -15.69
CA ILE A 70 -7.79 -16.22 -14.94
C ILE A 70 -7.21 -14.98 -14.26
N PRO A 71 -7.20 -14.91 -12.92
CA PRO A 71 -6.68 -13.76 -12.20
C PRO A 71 -5.21 -13.52 -12.53
N PHE A 72 -4.89 -12.26 -12.77
CA PHE A 72 -3.56 -11.75 -13.11
C PHE A 72 -2.90 -12.49 -14.29
N GLY A 73 -3.70 -13.08 -15.19
CA GLY A 73 -3.20 -13.86 -16.32
C GLY A 73 -2.42 -15.11 -15.92
N GLY A 74 -2.71 -15.67 -14.74
CA GLY A 74 -2.05 -16.86 -14.20
C GLY A 74 -0.68 -16.58 -13.58
N ILE A 75 -0.33 -15.31 -13.38
CA ILE A 75 0.91 -14.91 -12.71
C ILE A 75 0.72 -15.01 -11.20
N ASN A 76 1.73 -15.52 -10.49
CA ASN A 76 1.72 -15.52 -9.03
C ASN A 76 1.89 -14.08 -8.52
N VAL A 77 0.92 -13.63 -7.71
CA VAL A 77 0.96 -12.28 -7.11
C VAL A 77 1.01 -12.40 -5.60
N ILE A 78 1.98 -11.73 -5.01
CA ILE A 78 2.16 -11.64 -3.56
C ILE A 78 1.86 -10.20 -3.16
N PHE A 79 0.92 -10.05 -2.22
CA PHE A 79 0.50 -8.76 -1.70
C PHE A 79 1.07 -8.56 -0.31
N PHE A 80 1.61 -7.37 -0.07
CA PHE A 80 2.02 -6.88 1.24
C PHE A 80 1.23 -5.62 1.54
N GLY A 81 0.90 -5.43 2.81
CA GLY A 81 0.23 -4.22 3.25
C GLY A 81 -0.61 -4.42 4.50
N ASP A 82 -1.18 -3.31 4.94
CA ASP A 82 -1.92 -3.24 6.19
C ASP A 82 -3.14 -2.32 6.03
N TYR A 83 -4.33 -2.93 6.02
CA TYR A 83 -5.58 -2.22 5.80
C TYR A 83 -5.96 -1.24 6.92
N LEU A 84 -5.31 -1.34 8.09
CA LEU A 84 -5.54 -0.39 9.20
C LEU A 84 -4.63 0.84 9.14
N GLN A 85 -3.62 0.87 8.26
CA GLN A 85 -2.73 2.03 8.13
C GLN A 85 -3.32 3.08 7.20
N TYR A 86 -3.39 2.79 5.91
CA TYR A 86 -3.84 3.74 4.89
C TYR A 86 -4.86 3.11 3.95
N ARG A 87 -5.96 3.81 3.74
CA ARG A 87 -6.99 3.43 2.76
C ARG A 87 -6.62 3.99 1.39
N PRO A 88 -7.15 3.44 0.28
CA PRO A 88 -6.98 4.05 -1.02
C PRO A 88 -7.55 5.48 -1.00
N LYS A 89 -6.94 6.39 -1.77
CA LYS A 89 -7.47 7.75 -1.91
C LYS A 89 -8.71 7.72 -2.80
N PHE A 90 -9.80 8.30 -2.31
CA PHE A 90 -11.05 8.45 -3.06
C PHE A 90 -11.55 9.89 -2.96
N ASN A 91 -12.11 10.44 -4.04
CA ASN A 91 -12.83 11.72 -4.00
C ASN A 91 -14.13 11.60 -3.19
N LYS A 92 -14.77 10.43 -3.27
CA LYS A 92 -15.96 10.06 -2.51
C LYS A 92 -15.78 8.62 -2.03
N LEU A 93 -15.99 8.39 -0.74
CA LEU A 93 -15.97 7.03 -0.19
C LEU A 93 -17.09 6.20 -0.84
N PRO A 94 -16.76 5.04 -1.45
CA PRO A 94 -17.78 4.17 -2.00
C PRO A 94 -18.60 3.54 -0.86
N SER A 95 -19.91 3.45 -1.07
CA SER A 95 -20.81 2.66 -0.25
C SER A 95 -20.51 1.17 -0.39
N GLU A 96 -20.93 0.38 0.60
CA GLU A 96 -20.75 -1.07 0.56
C GLU A 96 -21.40 -1.71 -0.66
N LYS A 97 -22.61 -1.25 -1.03
CA LYS A 97 -23.32 -1.72 -2.23
C LYS A 97 -22.52 -1.47 -3.51
N GLU A 98 -21.90 -0.30 -3.65
CA GLU A 98 -21.04 0.02 -4.80
C GLU A 98 -19.81 -0.89 -4.85
N ILE A 99 -19.23 -1.25 -3.69
CA ILE A 99 -18.10 -2.19 -3.61
C ILE A 99 -18.54 -3.60 -4.00
N GLN A 100 -19.67 -4.08 -3.47
CA GLN A 100 -20.20 -5.43 -3.73
C GLN A 100 -20.53 -5.63 -5.21
N GLN A 101 -20.98 -4.58 -5.90
CA GLN A 101 -21.31 -4.63 -7.33
C GLN A 101 -20.08 -4.58 -8.26
N ARG A 102 -18.88 -4.30 -7.74
CA ARG A 102 -17.66 -4.26 -8.56
C ARG A 102 -17.16 -5.65 -8.91
N VAL A 103 -17.07 -5.93 -10.21
CA VAL A 103 -16.49 -7.18 -10.72
C VAL A 103 -15.07 -7.37 -10.21
N GLU A 104 -14.27 -6.31 -10.14
CA GLU A 104 -12.88 -6.37 -9.67
C GLU A 104 -12.73 -6.86 -8.22
N ARG A 105 -13.81 -6.86 -7.43
CA ARG A 105 -13.83 -7.44 -6.08
C ARG A 105 -13.49 -8.94 -6.09
N SER A 106 -13.82 -9.66 -7.16
CA SER A 106 -13.50 -11.08 -7.29
C SER A 106 -12.00 -11.35 -7.18
N LEU A 107 -11.15 -10.42 -7.66
CA LEU A 107 -9.69 -10.55 -7.61
C LEU A 107 -9.15 -10.65 -6.17
N ILE A 108 -9.78 -9.95 -5.23
CA ILE A 108 -9.43 -10.03 -3.81
C ILE A 108 -9.99 -11.32 -3.19
N LEU A 109 -11.21 -11.71 -3.56
CA LEU A 109 -11.84 -12.94 -3.05
C LEU A 109 -11.16 -14.23 -3.54
N GLN A 110 -10.41 -14.16 -4.63
CA GLN A 110 -9.63 -15.26 -5.18
C GLN A 110 -8.24 -15.41 -4.54
N MET A 111 -7.90 -14.59 -3.54
CA MET A 111 -6.71 -14.79 -2.73
C MET A 111 -6.78 -16.14 -2.01
N ASN A 112 -5.83 -17.01 -2.27
CA ASN A 112 -5.82 -18.40 -1.80
C ASN A 112 -5.06 -18.60 -0.48
N CYS A 113 -4.25 -17.63 -0.07
CA CYS A 113 -3.41 -17.70 1.11
C CYS A 113 -3.27 -16.32 1.75
N VAL A 114 -3.43 -16.26 3.07
CA VAL A 114 -3.24 -15.05 3.87
C VAL A 114 -2.35 -15.41 5.04
N VAL A 115 -1.24 -14.69 5.18
CA VAL A 115 -0.31 -14.83 6.31
C VAL A 115 -0.34 -13.53 7.11
N LYS A 116 -0.64 -13.63 8.41
CA LYS A 116 -0.58 -12.49 9.33
C LYS A 116 0.71 -12.54 10.12
N LEU A 117 1.55 -11.52 9.95
CA LEU A 117 2.74 -11.32 10.79
C LEU A 117 2.30 -10.74 12.14
N THR A 118 2.77 -11.33 13.24
CA THR A 118 2.40 -10.94 14.61
C THR A 118 3.55 -10.29 15.38
N GLN A 119 4.79 -10.57 15.00
CA GLN A 119 5.97 -10.04 15.67
C GLN A 119 6.34 -8.65 15.11
N GLN A 120 6.41 -7.65 15.99
CA GLN A 120 6.89 -6.31 15.65
C GLN A 120 8.42 -6.29 15.72
N MET A 121 9.08 -5.75 14.68
CA MET A 121 10.53 -5.73 14.53
C MET A 121 11.13 -4.31 14.42
N ARG A 122 10.31 -3.26 14.42
CA ARG A 122 10.72 -1.86 14.15
C ARG A 122 11.12 -1.10 15.42
N THR A 123 10.60 -1.48 16.59
CA THR A 123 10.85 -0.74 17.83
C THR A 123 10.95 -1.69 19.00
N GLU A 124 11.91 -1.44 19.91
CA GLU A 124 12.14 -2.24 21.11
C GLU A 124 11.49 -1.62 22.38
N ASP A 125 11.03 -0.37 22.31
CA ASP A 125 10.36 0.36 23.41
C ASP A 125 8.97 -0.22 23.69
N ILE A 126 8.87 -1.03 24.76
CA ILE A 126 7.65 -1.74 25.16
C ILE A 126 6.47 -0.79 25.43
N PRO A 127 6.60 0.27 26.27
CA PRO A 127 5.54 1.26 26.43
C PRO A 127 5.01 1.83 25.12
N TYR A 128 5.91 2.15 24.18
CA TYR A 128 5.52 2.69 22.89
C TYR A 128 4.86 1.65 21.97
N LEU A 129 5.32 0.40 21.99
CA LEU A 129 4.68 -0.70 21.26
C LEU A 129 3.23 -0.91 21.71
N GLN A 130 2.99 -0.93 23.03
CA GLN A 130 1.66 -1.10 23.60
C GLN A 130 0.72 0.05 23.19
N LEU A 131 1.25 1.28 23.17
CA LEU A 131 0.53 2.44 22.65
C LEU A 131 0.16 2.27 21.19
N LEU A 132 1.10 1.86 20.33
CA LEU A 132 0.85 1.67 18.89
C LEU A 132 -0.18 0.56 18.63
N GLU A 133 -0.20 -0.50 19.44
CA GLU A 133 -1.19 -1.56 19.35
C GLU A 133 -2.59 -1.07 19.71
N ARG A 134 -2.73 -0.30 20.81
CA ARG A 134 -4.00 0.34 21.17
C ARG A 134 -4.46 1.34 20.11
N LEU A 135 -3.53 2.15 19.59
CA LEU A 135 -3.80 3.09 18.50
C LEU A 135 -4.33 2.39 17.25
N ARG A 136 -3.73 1.26 16.89
CA ARG A 136 -4.17 0.42 15.76
C ARG A 136 -5.61 -0.06 15.91
N GLN A 137 -6.06 -0.36 17.13
CA GLN A 137 -7.42 -0.81 17.42
C GLN A 137 -8.40 0.34 17.69
N GLY A 138 -7.94 1.58 17.73
CA GLY A 138 -8.74 2.73 18.16
C GLY A 138 -9.11 2.70 19.64
N GLN A 139 -8.29 2.08 20.48
CA GLN A 139 -8.51 1.88 21.92
C GLN A 139 -7.50 2.66 22.78
N CYS A 140 -7.09 3.85 22.32
CA CYS A 140 -6.14 4.69 23.07
C CYS A 140 -6.71 5.12 24.42
N SER A 141 -5.87 5.11 25.44
CA SER A 141 -6.19 5.62 26.77
C SER A 141 -5.69 7.06 26.97
N TYR A 142 -5.98 7.66 28.13
CA TYR A 142 -5.46 8.98 28.46
C TYR A 142 -3.94 8.95 28.70
N GLU A 143 -3.42 7.85 29.24
CA GLU A 143 -1.99 7.62 29.44
C GLU A 143 -1.23 7.55 28.11
N ASP A 144 -1.85 7.01 27.05
CA ASP A 144 -1.28 7.03 25.70
C ASP A 144 -1.11 8.47 25.18
N TYR A 145 -2.11 9.32 25.44
CA TYR A 145 -2.05 10.74 25.08
C TYR A 145 -0.93 11.45 25.84
N GLU A 146 -0.81 11.25 27.15
CA GLU A 146 0.28 11.83 27.95
C GLU A 146 1.66 11.36 27.47
N LEU A 147 1.79 10.08 27.10
CA LEU A 147 3.03 9.54 26.56
C LEU A 147 3.43 10.20 25.22
N LEU A 148 2.46 10.46 24.34
CA LEU A 148 2.72 11.21 23.10
C LEU A 148 3.05 12.68 23.38
N PHE A 149 2.39 13.30 24.36
CA PHE A 149 2.61 14.70 24.70
C PHE A 149 4.05 14.98 25.14
N LYS A 150 4.71 14.03 25.81
CA LYS A 150 6.14 14.11 26.17
C LYS A 150 7.08 14.23 24.96
N ARG A 151 6.62 13.90 23.75
CA ARG A 151 7.40 14.03 22.51
C ARG A 151 7.13 15.33 21.76
N VAL A 152 6.24 16.19 22.27
CA VAL A 152 6.13 17.56 21.79
C VAL A 152 7.38 18.29 22.26
N VAL A 153 8.31 18.50 21.33
CA VAL A 153 9.44 19.39 21.57
C VAL A 153 8.83 20.77 21.77
N GLU A 154 9.05 21.39 22.93
CA GLU A 154 8.73 22.80 23.12
C GLU A 154 9.32 23.57 21.94
N GLN A 155 8.59 24.56 21.41
CA GLN A 155 9.15 25.46 20.42
C GLN A 155 10.47 25.97 20.99
N SER A 156 11.58 25.43 20.47
CA SER A 156 12.89 25.99 20.75
C SER A 156 12.75 27.47 20.48
N SER A 157 13.23 28.32 21.38
CA SER A 157 13.28 29.78 21.24
C SER A 157 14.12 30.25 20.05
N VAL A 158 14.40 29.36 19.10
CA VAL A 158 14.94 29.63 17.78
C VAL A 158 13.83 30.29 16.98
N SER A 159 13.86 31.62 16.99
CA SER A 159 13.09 32.42 16.05
C SER A 159 13.43 31.98 14.62
N LEU A 160 12.45 31.48 13.87
CA LEU A 160 12.60 31.17 12.43
C LEU A 160 12.86 32.44 11.60
N HIS A 161 12.70 33.62 12.21
CA HIS A 161 13.00 34.92 11.63
C HIS A 161 14.40 35.42 11.97
N GLU A 162 15.11 34.76 12.89
CA GLU A 162 16.49 35.07 13.23
C GLU A 162 17.42 34.01 12.64
N PRO A 163 18.39 34.38 11.80
CA PRO A 163 19.29 33.42 11.17
C PRO A 163 20.25 32.78 12.19
N PRO A 164 20.27 31.44 12.36
CA PRO A 164 21.26 30.75 13.20
C PRO A 164 22.66 30.62 12.55
N TRP A 165 22.91 31.23 11.39
CA TRP A 165 24.15 31.07 10.59
C TRP A 165 25.08 32.29 10.59
N ASN A 166 24.88 33.25 11.50
CA ASN A 166 25.75 34.42 11.66
C ASN A 166 26.75 34.30 12.84
N GLN A 167 27.01 33.09 13.32
CA GLN A 167 28.11 32.79 14.25
C GLN A 167 29.02 31.70 13.68
#